data_AF-A0A0B1TJ77-F1
#
_entry.id   AF-A0A0B1TJ77-F1
#
_cell.length_a   1.000
_cell.length_b   1.000
_cell.length_c   1.000
_cell.angle_alpha   90.00
_cell.angle_beta   90.00
_cell.angle_gamma   90.00
#
_symmetry.space_group_name_H-M   'P 1'
#
loop_
_entity.id
_entity.type
_entity.pdbx_description
1 polymer ?
#
loop_
_entity_poly.entity_id
_entity_poly.type
_entity_poly.pdbx_seq_one_letter_code
_entity_poly.pdbx_strand_id
1 'polypeptide(L)'
;MHTGVLLCLLFISEALEATIDFCPSHSVFAKDPAPDCQAARDPRNLKKSPIEEWFTEQMFQDLFPKANLGLGPHECLPYSYKSFIIAARYFPEFGGEALNKDYEAIEHQRRDVAAFFAHALQETGENDVSLYKWVFISVHLQKNKQYPLNESRGLCSEKVSYNGFRCSSSFSTEEAAECFYRGGFYNWFERGPNSSFLLPAFPGFEVVDGKRCIEEGRYCKKDSILDFWYPCSGTTETHSNNTYYKGCYFGRGALQLSWNYNYGLFQQFLLSRGIRVDLINNPNLVVTKMDPPLAMLASLWFYMTPQPPKPSMHSIVIGR
;
A
#
# COMPACT_ATOMS: atom_id res chain seq x y z
N MET A 1 -6.37 -20.95 0.09
CA MET A 1 -7.01 -19.61 0.17
C MET A 1 -7.12 -19.30 1.65
N HIS A 2 -6.10 -18.61 2.19
CA HIS A 2 -5.75 -18.66 3.60
C HIS A 2 -6.45 -17.58 4.43
N THR A 3 -6.87 -18.02 5.61
CA THR A 3 -7.76 -17.46 6.63
C THR A 3 -7.22 -16.28 7.45
N GLY A 4 -6.05 -15.73 7.10
CA GLY A 4 -5.34 -14.72 7.92
C GLY A 4 -6.05 -13.36 7.99
N VAL A 5 -6.43 -12.79 6.85
CA VAL A 5 -7.09 -11.47 6.80
C VAL A 5 -8.51 -11.52 7.42
N LEU A 6 -9.15 -12.69 7.40
CA LEU A 6 -10.50 -12.86 7.92
C LEU A 6 -10.53 -12.99 9.46
N LEU A 7 -9.49 -13.54 10.09
CA LEU A 7 -9.50 -13.79 11.54
C LEU A 7 -9.37 -12.50 12.37
N CYS A 8 -8.51 -11.56 11.95
CA CYS A 8 -8.24 -10.33 12.69
C CYS A 8 -9.47 -9.40 12.77
N LEU A 9 -10.40 -9.52 11.81
CA LEU A 9 -11.64 -8.74 11.78
C LEU A 9 -12.85 -9.47 12.39
N LEU A 10 -12.79 -10.77 12.70
CA LEU A 10 -13.95 -11.54 13.16
C LEU A 10 -14.05 -11.72 14.69
N PHE A 11 -12.99 -11.49 15.46
CA PHE A 11 -12.99 -11.66 16.92
C PHE A 11 -12.34 -10.48 17.64
N ILE A 12 -13.12 -9.45 17.99
CA ILE A 12 -12.71 -8.46 19.00
C ILE A 12 -13.78 -8.47 20.10
N SER A 13 -13.54 -9.27 21.13
CA SER A 13 -14.14 -9.10 22.46
C SER A 13 -13.10 -8.38 23.33
N GLU A 14 -13.57 -7.43 24.13
CA GLU A 14 -12.81 -6.56 25.02
C GLU A 14 -11.67 -7.26 25.80
N ALA A 15 -10.43 -6.86 25.53
CA ALA A 15 -9.34 -6.80 26.51
C ALA A 15 -8.21 -5.91 25.97
N LEU A 16 -7.87 -4.89 26.76
CA LEU A 16 -6.84 -3.89 26.47
C LEU A 16 -5.46 -4.46 26.86
N GLU A 17 -4.79 -5.18 25.96
CA GLU A 17 -3.37 -5.45 26.08
C GLU A 17 -2.64 -4.74 24.95
N ALA A 18 -1.69 -3.87 25.30
CA ALA A 18 -0.73 -3.35 24.33
C ALA A 18 0.02 -4.56 23.77
N THR A 19 -0.34 -4.97 22.56
CA THR A 19 0.33 -6.07 21.86
C THR A 19 1.79 -5.70 21.76
N ILE A 20 2.65 -6.43 22.48
CA ILE A 20 4.09 -6.39 22.24
C ILE A 20 4.25 -6.71 20.75
N ASP A 21 4.71 -5.74 19.97
CA ASP A 21 4.99 -5.95 18.55
C ASP A 21 6.13 -6.96 18.46
N PHE A 22 5.75 -8.23 18.30
CA PHE A 22 6.68 -9.35 18.22
C PHE A 22 7.33 -9.43 16.83
N CYS A 23 6.87 -8.60 15.88
CA CYS A 23 7.46 -8.54 14.57
C CYS A 23 8.88 -7.95 14.63
N PRO A 24 9.78 -8.41 13.76
CA PRO A 24 11.14 -7.92 13.75
C PRO A 24 11.18 -6.45 13.34
N SER A 25 12.18 -5.73 13.84
CA SER A 25 12.46 -4.36 13.41
C SER A 25 12.68 -4.31 11.89
N HIS A 26 12.10 -3.31 11.25
CA HIS A 26 12.23 -3.06 9.81
C HIS A 26 13.05 -1.82 9.49
N SER A 27 13.41 -1.67 8.22
CA SER A 27 14.07 -0.46 7.72
C SER A 27 13.05 0.64 7.42
N VAL A 28 13.39 1.87 7.81
CA VAL A 28 12.63 3.08 7.47
C VAL A 28 13.38 3.81 6.36
N PHE A 29 12.76 3.94 5.19
CA PHE A 29 13.35 4.67 4.05
C PHE A 29 12.73 6.05 3.85
N ALA A 30 11.48 6.26 4.27
CA ALA A 30 10.86 7.58 4.18
C ALA A 30 11.60 8.59 5.04
N LYS A 31 11.73 9.81 4.54
CA LYS A 31 12.13 10.95 5.37
C LYS A 31 10.94 11.46 6.17
N ASP A 32 11.22 11.93 7.39
CA ASP A 32 10.23 12.63 8.20
C ASP A 32 9.66 13.84 7.45
N PRO A 33 8.33 14.02 7.43
CA PRO A 33 7.72 15.22 6.89
C PRO A 33 8.20 16.48 7.61
N ALA A 34 8.17 17.62 6.90
CA ALA A 34 8.49 18.90 7.51
C ALA A 34 7.54 19.22 8.69
N PRO A 35 8.00 19.93 9.74
CA PRO A 35 7.16 20.24 10.91
C PRO A 35 5.88 21.03 10.60
N ASP A 36 5.85 21.76 9.49
CA ASP A 36 4.73 22.57 9.01
C ASP A 36 3.91 21.87 7.91
N CYS A 37 4.06 20.55 7.79
CA CYS A 37 3.34 19.76 6.79
C CYS A 37 1.82 19.86 6.94
N GLN A 38 1.12 19.75 5.81
CA GLN A 38 -0.35 19.81 5.81
C GLN A 38 -0.95 18.42 6.00
N ALA A 39 -1.60 18.23 7.15
CA ALA A 39 -2.37 17.03 7.41
C ALA A 39 -3.56 16.87 6.44
N ALA A 40 -4.03 15.64 6.25
CA ALA A 40 -5.19 15.32 5.42
C ALA A 40 -6.44 16.15 5.80
N ARG A 41 -7.16 16.66 4.79
CA ARG A 41 -8.40 17.46 4.93
C ARG A 41 -9.42 17.08 3.87
N ASP A 42 -10.70 17.25 4.19
CA ASP A 42 -11.78 17.11 3.22
C ASP A 42 -12.31 18.49 2.80
N PRO A 43 -11.98 19.00 1.61
CA PRO A 43 -12.44 20.32 1.17
C PRO A 43 -13.96 20.36 0.91
N ARG A 44 -14.63 19.21 0.87
CA ARG A 44 -16.07 19.11 0.64
C ARG A 44 -16.87 18.90 1.93
N ASN A 45 -16.20 18.67 3.06
CA ASN A 45 -16.83 18.38 4.36
C ASN A 45 -17.96 17.35 4.22
N LEU A 46 -17.70 16.24 3.52
CA LEU A 46 -18.67 15.19 3.30
C LEU A 46 -19.09 14.56 4.63
N LYS A 47 -20.31 14.03 4.65
CA LYS A 47 -20.82 13.27 5.79
C LYS A 47 -19.93 12.04 6.03
N LYS A 48 -19.87 11.61 7.28
CA LYS A 48 -19.17 10.39 7.66
C LYS A 48 -19.70 9.18 6.89
N SER A 49 -18.80 8.30 6.47
CA SER A 49 -19.14 7.03 5.83
C SER A 49 -19.50 5.98 6.91
N PRO A 50 -20.37 4.99 6.63
CA PRO A 50 -20.72 3.92 7.58
C PRO A 50 -19.50 3.17 8.16
N ILE A 51 -18.40 3.07 7.40
CA ILE A 51 -17.16 2.44 7.87
C ILE A 51 -16.60 3.12 9.16
N GLU A 52 -16.86 4.41 9.36
CA GLU A 52 -16.41 5.16 10.54
C GLU A 52 -17.13 4.75 11.84
N GLU A 53 -18.18 3.92 11.76
CA GLU A 53 -18.91 3.42 12.94
C GLU A 53 -18.16 2.28 13.64
N TRP A 54 -17.31 1.53 12.93
CA TRP A 54 -16.66 0.33 13.46
C TRP A 54 -15.16 0.22 13.17
N PHE A 55 -14.65 0.85 12.11
CA PHE A 55 -13.23 0.80 11.77
C PHE A 55 -12.50 1.98 12.40
N THR A 56 -11.67 1.72 13.40
CA THR A 56 -11.04 2.77 14.22
C THR A 56 -9.63 3.12 13.76
N GLU A 57 -9.11 4.26 14.21
CA GLU A 57 -7.72 4.65 13.98
C GLU A 57 -6.73 3.64 14.57
N GLN A 58 -7.03 3.09 15.76
CA GLN A 58 -6.21 2.06 16.39
C GLN A 58 -6.13 0.80 15.53
N MET A 59 -7.25 0.35 14.95
CA MET A 59 -7.23 -0.79 14.02
C MET A 59 -6.37 -0.51 12.79
N PHE A 60 -6.47 0.70 12.21
CA PHE A 60 -5.62 1.07 11.08
C PHE A 60 -4.13 1.10 11.43
N GLN A 61 -3.78 1.65 12.60
CA GLN A 61 -2.39 1.71 13.06
C GLN A 61 -1.84 0.32 13.36
N ASP A 62 -2.65 -0.58 13.92
CA ASP A 62 -2.26 -1.96 14.18
C ASP A 62 -2.09 -2.79 12.89
N LEU A 63 -2.96 -2.56 11.91
CA LEU A 63 -2.89 -3.24 10.60
C LEU A 63 -1.74 -2.74 9.72
N PHE A 64 -1.34 -1.47 9.84
CA PHE A 64 -0.37 -0.85 8.93
C PHE A 64 0.75 -0.09 9.64
N PRO A 65 1.44 -0.69 10.63
CA PRO A 65 2.49 -0.01 11.39
C PRO A 65 3.70 0.37 10.52
N LYS A 66 3.86 -0.27 9.36
CA LYS A 66 4.97 -0.02 8.42
C LYS A 66 4.59 0.84 7.21
N ALA A 67 3.41 1.46 7.22
CA ALA A 67 2.98 2.30 6.11
C ALA A 67 4.01 3.39 5.77
N ASN A 68 3.96 3.94 4.55
CA ASN A 68 4.84 5.03 4.13
C ASN A 68 6.34 4.71 4.27
N LEU A 69 6.78 3.64 3.60
CA LEU A 69 8.17 3.17 3.56
C LEU A 69 8.78 2.94 4.96
N GLY A 70 7.98 2.36 5.84
CA GLY A 70 8.40 1.96 7.19
C GLY A 70 8.22 3.03 8.26
N LEU A 71 7.88 4.28 7.93
CA LEU A 71 7.69 5.33 8.94
C LEU A 71 6.42 5.12 9.79
N GLY A 72 5.45 4.39 9.22
CA GLY A 72 4.14 4.16 9.79
C GLY A 72 3.11 5.21 9.34
N PRO A 73 1.88 5.10 9.85
CA PRO A 73 0.81 6.05 9.53
C PRO A 73 1.17 7.45 10.03
N HIS A 74 1.12 8.44 9.13
CA HIS A 74 1.45 9.83 9.48
C HIS A 74 0.45 10.78 8.82
N GLU A 75 -0.07 11.77 9.54
CA GLU A 75 -1.19 12.61 9.09
C GLU A 75 -0.89 13.45 7.83
N CYS A 76 0.39 13.76 7.61
CA CYS A 76 0.89 14.47 6.43
C CYS A 76 1.33 13.57 5.27
N LEU A 77 1.29 12.25 5.45
CA LEU A 77 1.69 11.29 4.42
C LEU A 77 0.45 10.61 3.81
N PRO A 78 0.59 10.04 2.60
CA PRO A 78 -0.52 9.48 1.84
C PRO A 78 -1.34 8.45 2.61
N TYR A 79 -0.67 7.64 3.41
CA TYR A 79 -1.27 6.52 4.12
C TYR A 79 -1.38 6.82 5.61
N SER A 80 -2.57 7.25 6.01
CA SER A 80 -2.98 7.42 7.40
C SER A 80 -4.45 7.06 7.54
N TYR A 81 -4.89 6.79 8.76
CA TYR A 81 -6.32 6.60 9.04
C TYR A 81 -7.12 7.79 8.53
N LYS A 82 -6.65 9.01 8.81
CA LYS A 82 -7.27 10.26 8.36
C LYS A 82 -7.40 10.35 6.84
N SER A 83 -6.37 9.93 6.11
CA SER A 83 -6.42 9.87 4.66
C SER A 83 -7.46 8.88 4.15
N PHE A 84 -7.50 7.70 4.78
CA PHE A 84 -8.38 6.60 4.41
C PHE A 84 -9.86 6.94 4.62
N ILE A 85 -10.27 7.39 5.80
CA ILE A 85 -11.70 7.67 6.04
C ILE A 85 -12.19 8.90 5.26
N ILE A 86 -11.36 9.92 5.04
CA ILE A 86 -11.74 11.04 4.15
C ILE A 86 -12.03 10.52 2.73
N ALA A 87 -11.20 9.62 2.21
CA ALA A 87 -11.43 9.02 0.90
C ALA A 87 -12.70 8.14 0.89
N ALA A 88 -12.94 7.35 1.94
CA ALA A 88 -14.12 6.50 2.07
C ALA A 88 -15.45 7.29 2.06
N ARG A 89 -15.47 8.56 2.51
CA ARG A 89 -16.67 9.42 2.43
C ARG A 89 -17.14 9.73 1.01
N TYR A 90 -16.27 9.59 0.01
CA TYR A 90 -16.64 9.76 -1.40
C TYR A 90 -17.35 8.52 -1.98
N PHE A 91 -17.34 7.41 -1.24
CA PHE A 91 -17.93 6.11 -1.59
C PHE A 91 -18.65 5.52 -0.36
N PRO A 92 -19.78 6.11 0.09
CA PRO A 92 -20.50 5.66 1.29
C PRO A 92 -20.96 4.19 1.23
N GLU A 93 -21.02 3.59 0.05
CA GLU A 93 -21.28 2.18 -0.16
C GLU A 93 -20.13 1.25 0.29
N PHE A 94 -18.88 1.74 0.25
CA PHE A 94 -17.69 0.96 0.62
C PHE A 94 -17.67 0.70 2.12
N GLY A 95 -17.62 -0.58 2.50
CA GLY A 95 -17.74 -1.00 3.90
C GLY A 95 -19.09 -0.62 4.55
N GLY A 96 -20.10 -0.28 3.73
CA GLY A 96 -21.42 0.15 4.18
C GLY A 96 -22.57 -0.71 3.61
N GLU A 97 -22.38 -1.36 2.46
CA GLU A 97 -23.38 -2.23 1.84
C GLU A 97 -23.36 -3.68 2.38
N ALA A 98 -24.55 -4.27 2.49
CA ALA A 98 -24.75 -5.68 2.82
C ALA A 98 -25.93 -6.23 2.00
N LEU A 99 -25.65 -6.62 0.75
CA LEU A 99 -26.68 -7.09 -0.19
C LEU A 99 -26.86 -8.61 -0.21
N ASN A 100 -25.81 -9.36 0.11
CA ASN A 100 -25.85 -10.81 0.12
C ASN A 100 -26.44 -11.31 1.46
N LYS A 101 -27.25 -12.38 1.39
CA LYS A 101 -28.00 -12.97 2.51
C LYS A 101 -27.26 -14.10 3.21
N ASP A 102 -26.11 -14.51 2.68
CA ASP A 102 -25.31 -15.63 3.19
C ASP A 102 -24.44 -15.23 4.40
N TYR A 103 -24.26 -13.92 4.65
CA TYR A 103 -23.50 -13.41 5.79
C TYR A 103 -24.26 -12.30 6.52
N GLU A 104 -23.90 -12.08 7.79
CA GLU A 104 -24.40 -10.94 8.55
C GLU A 104 -23.89 -9.62 7.95
N ALA A 105 -24.64 -8.54 8.15
CA ALA A 105 -24.30 -7.23 7.56
C ALA A 105 -22.88 -6.77 7.91
N ILE A 106 -22.46 -6.94 9.17
CA ILE A 106 -21.13 -6.57 9.63
C ILE A 106 -20.03 -7.45 9.02
N GLU A 107 -20.30 -8.72 8.76
CA GLU A 107 -19.35 -9.62 8.10
C GLU A 107 -19.13 -9.20 6.64
N HIS A 108 -20.19 -8.78 5.96
CA HIS A 108 -20.11 -8.23 4.61
C HIS A 108 -19.28 -6.95 4.55
N GLN A 109 -19.57 -5.99 5.42
CA GLN A 109 -18.83 -4.73 5.51
C GLN A 109 -17.34 -4.97 5.80
N ARG A 110 -17.03 -5.88 6.74
CA ARG A 110 -15.64 -6.25 7.08
C ARG A 110 -14.93 -6.94 5.91
N ARG A 111 -15.63 -7.81 5.17
CA ARG A 111 -15.08 -8.49 3.99
C ARG A 111 -14.73 -7.53 2.86
N ASP A 112 -15.56 -6.52 2.61
CA ASP A 112 -15.30 -5.50 1.60
C ASP A 112 -14.02 -4.70 1.92
N VAL A 113 -13.91 -4.24 3.17
CA VAL A 113 -12.72 -3.52 3.65
C VAL A 113 -11.47 -4.41 3.66
N ALA A 114 -11.60 -5.66 4.11
CA ALA A 114 -10.54 -6.66 4.08
C ALA A 114 -10.03 -6.94 2.66
N ALA A 115 -10.94 -7.06 1.69
CA ALA A 115 -10.58 -7.30 0.30
C ALA A 115 -9.79 -6.11 -0.28
N PHE A 116 -10.23 -4.88 -0.03
CA PHE A 116 -9.48 -3.68 -0.41
C PHE A 116 -8.06 -3.68 0.16
N PHE A 117 -7.90 -3.98 1.46
CA PHE A 117 -6.59 -4.03 2.10
C PHE A 117 -5.71 -5.18 1.60
N ALA A 118 -6.28 -6.35 1.30
CA ALA A 118 -5.54 -7.46 0.71
C ALA A 118 -4.96 -7.08 -0.66
N HIS A 119 -5.72 -6.34 -1.48
CA HIS A 119 -5.22 -5.80 -2.73
C HIS A 119 -4.14 -4.73 -2.50
N ALA A 120 -4.35 -3.80 -1.57
CA ALA A 120 -3.35 -2.80 -1.24
C ALA A 120 -2.02 -3.42 -0.76
N LEU A 121 -2.08 -4.49 0.03
CA LEU A 121 -0.90 -5.23 0.47
C LEU A 121 -0.18 -5.89 -0.71
N GLN A 122 -0.92 -6.53 -1.62
CA GLN A 122 -0.33 -7.14 -2.81
C GLN A 122 0.38 -6.09 -3.70
N GLU A 123 -0.25 -4.93 -3.89
CA GLU A 123 0.25 -3.89 -4.80
C GLU A 123 1.34 -3.01 -4.17
N THR A 124 1.23 -2.72 -2.88
CA THR A 124 2.10 -1.73 -2.19
C THR A 124 2.71 -2.22 -0.90
N GLY A 125 2.62 -3.52 -0.58
CA GLY A 125 3.22 -4.07 0.63
C GLY A 125 4.75 -4.05 0.61
N GLU A 126 5.34 -4.10 1.81
CA GLU A 126 6.78 -4.35 2.00
C GLU A 126 7.20 -5.68 1.34
N ASN A 127 6.29 -6.67 1.35
CA ASN A 127 6.49 -8.00 0.79
C ASN A 127 7.75 -8.70 1.33
N ASP A 128 7.99 -8.58 2.65
CA ASP A 128 9.16 -9.18 3.29
C ASP A 128 9.05 -10.71 3.39
N VAL A 129 9.53 -11.40 2.35
CA VAL A 129 9.59 -12.86 2.30
C VAL A 129 10.57 -13.44 3.34
N SER A 130 11.46 -12.62 3.92
CA SER A 130 12.42 -13.10 4.93
C SER A 130 11.75 -13.59 6.21
N LEU A 131 10.54 -13.10 6.51
CA LEU A 131 9.71 -13.54 7.64
C LEU A 131 9.42 -15.05 7.61
N TYR A 132 9.37 -15.64 6.42
CA TYR A 132 9.12 -17.06 6.21
C TYR A 132 10.42 -17.89 6.06
N LYS A 133 11.59 -17.28 6.14
CA LYS A 133 12.88 -17.96 5.92
C LYS A 133 13.40 -18.59 7.20
N TRP A 134 13.87 -19.83 7.07
CA TRP A 134 14.49 -20.61 8.15
C TRP A 134 15.96 -20.22 8.32
N VAL A 135 16.43 -20.13 9.56
CA VAL A 135 17.85 -19.83 9.88
C VAL A 135 18.52 -21.13 10.37
N PHE A 136 19.82 -21.29 10.08
CA PHE A 136 20.63 -22.34 10.70
C PHE A 136 20.79 -22.08 12.20
N ILE A 137 20.45 -23.06 13.05
CA ILE A 137 20.92 -23.09 14.43
C ILE A 137 22.03 -24.13 14.55
N SER A 138 23.22 -23.69 14.95
CA SER A 138 24.30 -24.58 15.39
C SER A 138 23.86 -25.30 16.66
N VAL A 139 23.30 -26.51 16.53
CA VAL A 139 23.22 -27.44 17.66
C VAL A 139 24.51 -28.23 17.69
N HIS A 140 25.56 -27.66 18.28
CA HIS A 140 26.73 -28.45 18.64
C HIS A 140 26.31 -29.41 19.77
N LEU A 141 25.99 -30.66 19.42
CA LEU A 141 26.09 -31.77 20.38
C LEU A 141 27.58 -32.02 20.65
N GLN A 142 28.24 -31.11 21.36
CA GLN A 142 29.57 -31.39 21.86
C GLN A 142 29.46 -32.06 23.22
N LYS A 143 29.72 -33.37 23.24
CA LYS A 143 30.49 -33.95 24.34
C LYS A 143 31.84 -33.22 24.37
N ASN A 144 31.98 -32.25 25.26
CA ASN A 144 33.22 -31.60 25.68
C ASN A 144 34.10 -30.98 24.58
N LYS A 145 34.00 -29.66 24.34
CA LYS A 145 35.15 -28.74 24.21
C LYS A 145 34.70 -27.30 23.96
N GLN A 146 35.30 -26.35 24.69
CA GLN A 146 35.00 -24.93 24.64
C GLN A 146 35.80 -24.24 23.52
N TYR A 147 35.11 -23.74 22.50
CA TYR A 147 35.65 -22.80 21.49
C TYR A 147 34.62 -21.68 21.22
N PRO A 148 35.07 -20.45 20.90
CA PRO A 148 34.21 -19.28 20.83
C PRO A 148 33.27 -19.32 19.62
N LEU A 149 32.03 -18.91 19.85
CA LEU A 149 30.93 -18.85 18.87
C LEU A 149 31.20 -17.75 17.84
N ASN A 150 31.50 -18.14 16.59
CA ASN A 150 31.27 -17.26 15.44
C ASN A 150 29.93 -17.68 14.81
N GLU A 151 28.88 -16.88 15.02
CA GLU A 151 27.60 -17.03 14.32
C GLU A 151 27.79 -16.75 12.83
N SER A 152 27.75 -17.80 12.01
CA SER A 152 27.55 -17.65 10.56
C SER A 152 26.08 -17.93 10.25
N ARG A 153 25.33 -16.87 9.93
CA ARG A 153 23.92 -16.97 9.52
C ARG A 153 23.84 -17.20 8.01
N GLY A 154 23.15 -18.27 7.60
CA GLY A 154 22.91 -18.62 6.20
C GLY A 154 21.45 -19.02 5.98
N LEU A 155 20.99 -19.00 4.72
CA LEU A 155 19.61 -19.30 4.32
C LEU A 155 19.36 -20.80 4.16
N CYS A 156 18.27 -21.32 4.74
CA CYS A 156 17.81 -22.70 4.59
C CYS A 156 16.57 -22.80 3.65
N SER A 157 16.37 -23.98 3.03
CA SER A 157 15.10 -24.39 2.41
C SER A 157 14.59 -25.68 3.05
N GLU A 158 13.26 -25.91 3.05
CA GLU A 158 12.56 -27.04 3.70
C GLU A 158 13.19 -28.44 3.50
N LYS A 159 14.00 -28.63 2.45
CA LYS A 159 14.49 -29.95 2.03
C LYS A 159 15.96 -30.23 2.30
N VAL A 160 16.70 -29.35 2.98
CA VAL A 160 18.17 -29.51 3.09
C VAL A 160 18.65 -29.52 4.54
N SER A 161 18.80 -30.73 5.08
CA SER A 161 19.69 -31.00 6.21
C SER A 161 21.13 -31.05 5.68
N TYR A 162 21.89 -29.96 5.81
CA TYR A 162 23.35 -30.01 5.62
C TYR A 162 24.02 -30.42 6.93
N ASN A 163 24.86 -31.47 6.90
CA ASN A 163 25.87 -31.78 7.92
C ASN A 163 25.50 -31.54 9.40
N GLY A 164 24.38 -32.11 9.88
CA GLY A 164 24.04 -32.07 11.31
C GLY A 164 23.51 -30.74 11.83
N PHE A 165 23.25 -29.76 10.96
CA PHE A 165 22.55 -28.53 11.32
C PHE A 165 21.03 -28.71 11.12
N ARG A 166 20.23 -28.31 12.12
CA ARG A 166 18.77 -28.18 11.97
C ARG A 166 18.45 -26.75 11.55
N CYS A 167 17.65 -26.62 10.50
CA CYS A 167 16.98 -25.36 10.21
C CYS A 167 15.84 -25.19 11.22
N SER A 168 15.75 -24.05 11.88
CA SER A 168 14.57 -23.67 12.68
C SER A 168 14.14 -22.26 12.29
N SER A 169 12.83 -22.04 12.25
CA SER A 169 12.27 -20.71 12.06
C SER A 169 12.24 -20.00 13.40
N SER A 170 12.41 -18.68 13.38
CA SER A 170 12.13 -17.85 14.56
C SER A 170 10.64 -17.66 14.81
N PHE A 171 9.81 -17.93 13.80
CA PHE A 171 8.36 -17.76 13.80
C PHE A 171 7.64 -19.00 13.25
N SER A 172 6.45 -19.28 13.74
CA SER A 172 5.45 -20.11 13.07
C SER A 172 4.98 -19.45 11.77
N THR A 173 4.33 -20.23 10.90
CA THR A 173 3.74 -19.71 9.65
C THR A 173 2.70 -18.62 9.94
N GLU A 174 1.95 -18.79 11.01
CA GLU A 174 0.94 -17.85 11.49
C GLU A 174 1.59 -16.55 11.97
N GLU A 175 2.61 -16.61 12.83
CA GLU A 175 3.35 -15.43 13.29
C GLU A 175 4.03 -14.69 12.13
N ALA A 176 4.64 -15.42 11.19
CA ALA A 176 5.21 -14.83 9.99
C ALA A 176 4.15 -14.14 9.12
N ALA A 177 2.95 -14.72 9.02
CA ALA A 177 1.84 -14.14 8.29
C ALA A 177 1.31 -12.87 8.95
N GLU A 178 1.13 -12.85 10.27
CA GLU A 178 0.76 -11.65 11.02
C GLU A 178 1.73 -10.49 10.75
N CYS A 179 3.05 -10.76 10.77
CA CYS A 179 4.04 -9.74 10.45
C CYS A 179 4.07 -9.33 8.98
N PHE A 180 3.76 -10.25 8.07
CA PHE A 180 3.70 -9.96 6.64
C PHE A 180 2.53 -9.03 6.31
N TYR A 181 1.35 -9.30 6.87
CA TYR A 181 0.14 -8.49 6.62
C TYR A 181 0.27 -7.06 7.18
N ARG A 182 1.06 -6.88 8.26
CA ARG A 182 1.42 -5.56 8.81
C ARG A 182 2.29 -4.69 7.89
N GLY A 183 2.78 -5.26 6.78
CA GLY A 183 3.56 -4.58 5.76
C GLY A 183 2.75 -3.83 4.70
N GLY A 184 1.43 -3.68 4.85
CA GLY A 184 0.56 -3.00 3.87
C GLY A 184 0.81 -1.48 3.76
N PHE A 185 0.39 -0.88 2.65
CA PHE A 185 0.57 0.55 2.36
C PHE A 185 2.02 1.04 2.50
N TYR A 186 3.00 0.19 2.17
CA TYR A 186 4.41 0.53 2.31
C TYR A 186 4.86 1.48 1.19
N ASN A 187 4.61 1.10 -0.07
CA ASN A 187 5.13 1.80 -1.24
C ASN A 187 4.20 2.92 -1.73
N TRP A 188 4.76 4.11 -2.03
CA TRP A 188 4.03 5.17 -2.74
C TRP A 188 4.07 5.00 -4.26
N PHE A 189 5.18 4.48 -4.76
CA PHE A 189 5.52 4.35 -6.17
C PHE A 189 5.74 2.90 -6.56
N GLU A 190 5.48 2.59 -7.81
CA GLU A 190 5.73 1.27 -8.38
C GLU A 190 7.18 0.84 -8.20
N ARG A 191 7.37 -0.43 -7.81
CA ARG A 191 8.66 -1.06 -7.46
C ARG A 191 9.31 -0.54 -6.17
N GLY A 192 8.64 0.36 -5.45
CA GLY A 192 9.05 0.77 -4.11
C GLY A 192 10.35 1.58 -4.04
N PRO A 193 11.08 1.53 -2.91
CA PRO A 193 12.33 2.26 -2.74
C PRO A 193 13.38 1.79 -3.74
N ASN A 194 14.15 2.73 -4.29
CA ASN A 194 15.10 2.52 -5.38
C ASN A 194 14.44 1.97 -6.66
N SER A 195 13.19 2.36 -6.93
CA SER A 195 12.49 2.00 -8.16
C SER A 195 13.35 2.31 -9.38
N SER A 196 13.46 1.33 -10.28
CA SER A 196 14.20 1.48 -11.54
C SER A 196 13.58 2.55 -12.44
N PHE A 197 12.36 3.02 -12.17
CA PHE A 197 11.71 4.08 -12.93
C PHE A 197 12.15 5.49 -12.51
N LEU A 198 12.69 5.61 -11.31
CA LEU A 198 13.10 6.89 -10.73
C LEU A 198 14.59 7.16 -10.97
N LEU A 199 15.01 8.37 -10.64
CA LEU A 199 16.40 8.76 -10.76
C LEU A 199 17.20 8.19 -9.57
N PRO A 200 18.46 7.77 -9.75
CA PRO A 200 19.30 7.37 -8.62
C PRO A 200 19.45 8.45 -7.54
N ALA A 201 19.39 9.73 -7.93
CA ALA A 201 19.42 10.87 -6.99
C ALA A 201 18.09 11.11 -6.27
N PHE A 202 16.99 10.53 -6.76
CA PHE A 202 15.63 10.65 -6.23
C PHE A 202 15.02 9.24 -6.15
N PRO A 203 15.53 8.39 -5.26
CA PRO A 203 15.25 6.94 -5.27
C PRO A 203 13.82 6.57 -4.86
N GLY A 204 12.96 7.54 -4.55
CA GLY A 204 11.59 7.29 -4.08
C GLY A 204 11.47 7.30 -2.56
N PHE A 205 12.39 7.94 -1.85
CA PHE A 205 12.36 8.07 -0.37
C PHE A 205 11.53 9.27 0.09
N GLU A 206 11.16 10.15 -0.85
CA GLU A 206 10.22 11.23 -0.62
C GLU A 206 9.10 11.19 -1.67
N VAL A 207 7.88 11.59 -1.28
CA VAL A 207 6.73 11.66 -2.20
C VAL A 207 6.95 12.63 -3.38
N VAL A 208 7.95 13.51 -3.31
CA VAL A 208 8.32 14.42 -4.40
C VAL A 208 9.18 13.77 -5.49
N ASP A 209 9.82 12.64 -5.20
CA ASP A 209 10.77 11.96 -6.11
C ASP A 209 10.09 11.48 -7.40
N GLY A 210 8.81 11.11 -7.32
CA GLY A 210 8.01 10.66 -8.44
C GLY A 210 7.62 11.74 -9.46
N LYS A 211 8.19 12.95 -9.37
CA LYS A 211 7.99 14.05 -10.33
C LYS A 211 8.60 13.77 -11.71
N ARG A 212 9.58 12.85 -11.77
CA ARG A 212 10.30 12.49 -12.99
C ARG A 212 10.50 10.99 -13.08
N CYS A 213 10.70 10.50 -14.29
CA CYS A 213 10.99 9.10 -14.56
C CYS A 213 11.81 8.94 -15.83
N ILE A 214 12.38 7.75 -15.99
CA ILE A 214 12.93 7.28 -17.27
C ILE A 214 11.80 6.80 -18.21
N GLU A 215 12.13 6.41 -19.45
CA GLU A 215 11.15 6.02 -20.47
C GLU A 215 10.21 4.90 -19.97
N GLU A 216 10.77 3.92 -19.26
CA GLU A 216 10.06 2.76 -18.74
C GLU A 216 8.98 3.15 -17.72
N GLY A 217 9.15 4.25 -16.99
CA GLY A 217 8.17 4.76 -16.03
C GLY A 217 7.09 5.66 -16.64
N ARG A 218 7.12 5.89 -17.95
CA ARG A 218 6.19 6.88 -18.56
C ARG A 218 4.74 6.41 -18.53
N TYR A 219 4.51 5.15 -18.86
CA TYR A 219 3.17 4.53 -18.96
C TYR A 219 2.19 5.44 -19.73
N CYS A 220 2.65 5.84 -20.91
CA CYS A 220 1.93 6.75 -21.79
C CYS A 220 1.44 5.95 -23.00
N LYS A 221 0.12 5.84 -23.14
CA LYS A 221 -0.52 5.32 -24.34
C LYS A 221 -0.98 6.48 -25.22
N LYS A 222 -0.61 6.44 -26.49
CA LYS A 222 -0.95 7.45 -27.50
C LYS A 222 -1.81 6.87 -28.60
N ASP A 223 -2.89 7.56 -28.92
CA ASP A 223 -3.73 7.37 -30.10
C ASP A 223 -4.56 8.65 -30.29
N SER A 224 -5.30 8.76 -31.40
CA SER A 224 -6.05 9.99 -31.71
C SER A 224 -7.10 10.37 -30.67
N ILE A 225 -7.69 9.39 -29.95
CA ILE A 225 -8.72 9.63 -28.94
C ILE A 225 -8.05 9.97 -27.61
N LEU A 226 -7.04 9.20 -27.21
CA LEU A 226 -6.30 9.43 -25.97
C LEU A 226 -5.49 10.73 -26.01
N ASP A 227 -4.92 11.10 -27.16
CA ASP A 227 -4.18 12.35 -27.30
C ASP A 227 -5.11 13.57 -27.21
N PHE A 228 -6.39 13.41 -27.55
CA PHE A 228 -7.39 14.46 -27.36
C PHE A 228 -7.80 14.60 -25.89
N TRP A 229 -8.10 13.49 -25.20
CA TRP A 229 -8.64 13.53 -23.84
C TRP A 229 -7.57 13.55 -22.74
N TYR A 230 -6.51 12.76 -22.91
CA TYR A 230 -5.51 12.44 -21.90
C TYR A 230 -4.09 12.47 -22.50
N PRO A 231 -3.68 13.60 -23.10
CA PRO A 231 -2.41 13.70 -23.82
C PRO A 231 -1.24 13.36 -22.91
N CYS A 232 -0.25 12.66 -23.45
CA CYS A 232 1.00 12.50 -22.74
C CYS A 232 1.86 13.75 -22.85
N SER A 233 2.38 14.23 -21.72
CA SER A 233 3.41 15.26 -21.75
C SER A 233 4.64 14.75 -22.52
N GLY A 234 5.09 15.57 -23.48
CA GLY A 234 6.37 15.41 -24.17
C GLY A 234 7.53 16.12 -23.49
N THR A 235 7.30 16.74 -22.32
CA THR A 235 8.33 17.53 -21.65
C THR A 235 9.41 16.62 -21.07
N THR A 236 10.64 16.88 -21.49
CA THR A 236 11.84 16.21 -21.01
C THR A 236 12.76 17.16 -20.27
N GLU A 237 13.63 16.61 -19.42
CA GLU A 237 14.75 17.29 -18.79
C GLU A 237 15.99 16.40 -18.91
N THR A 238 17.16 17.00 -19.11
CA THR A 238 18.43 16.27 -19.13
C THR A 238 19.16 16.51 -17.81
N HIS A 239 19.58 15.43 -17.14
CA HIS A 239 20.41 15.50 -15.95
C HIS A 239 21.51 14.43 -16.04
N SER A 240 22.77 14.82 -15.87
CA SER A 240 23.94 13.93 -15.99
C SER A 240 23.93 13.05 -17.25
N ASN A 241 23.68 13.65 -18.42
CA ASN A 241 23.60 12.99 -19.74
C ASN A 241 22.45 11.98 -19.91
N ASN A 242 21.52 11.88 -18.97
CA ASN A 242 20.32 11.06 -19.09
C ASN A 242 19.09 11.95 -19.35
N THR A 243 18.17 11.46 -20.17
CA THR A 243 16.88 12.11 -20.46
C THR A 243 15.81 11.59 -19.52
N TYR A 244 15.07 12.50 -18.91
CA TYR A 244 13.98 12.20 -17.99
C TYR A 244 12.70 12.88 -18.45
N TYR A 245 11.57 12.28 -18.11
CA TYR A 245 10.24 12.75 -18.49
C TYR A 245 9.51 13.36 -17.30
N LYS A 246 8.64 14.34 -17.55
CA LYS A 246 7.69 14.85 -16.54
C LYS A 246 6.32 14.18 -16.61
N GLY A 247 5.96 13.64 -17.78
CA GLY A 247 4.71 12.88 -17.99
C GLY A 247 4.87 11.42 -17.57
N CYS A 248 4.93 11.19 -16.27
CA CYS A 248 5.20 9.87 -15.68
C CYS A 248 3.95 9.29 -15.02
N TYR A 249 3.33 8.30 -15.65
CA TYR A 249 2.07 7.69 -15.21
C TYR A 249 2.26 6.27 -14.67
N PHE A 250 3.45 5.93 -14.15
CA PHE A 250 3.69 4.70 -13.38
C PHE A 250 2.80 4.65 -12.12
N GLY A 251 2.72 3.47 -11.50
CA GLY A 251 1.85 3.20 -10.36
C GLY A 251 2.05 4.15 -9.18
N ARG A 252 0.96 4.75 -8.71
CA ARG A 252 0.90 5.59 -7.49
C ARG A 252 -0.27 5.23 -6.59
N GLY A 253 -0.06 5.37 -5.29
CA GLY A 253 -1.08 5.06 -4.28
C GLY A 253 -1.26 3.56 -4.07
N ALA A 254 -2.20 3.19 -3.21
CA ALA A 254 -2.33 1.83 -2.67
C ALA A 254 -2.72 0.77 -3.70
N LEU A 255 -3.49 1.13 -4.73
CA LEU A 255 -3.82 0.25 -5.86
C LEU A 255 -3.07 0.64 -7.14
N GLN A 256 -1.94 1.35 -7.00
CA GLN A 256 -0.98 1.62 -8.08
C GLN A 256 -1.63 2.17 -9.37
N LEU A 257 -2.35 3.30 -9.23
CA LEU A 257 -2.97 3.98 -10.38
C LEU A 257 -1.91 4.24 -11.45
N SER A 258 -2.15 3.68 -12.64
CA SER A 258 -1.17 3.60 -13.73
C SER A 258 -1.82 3.97 -15.06
N TRP A 259 -1.04 4.51 -15.98
CA TRP A 259 -1.41 4.97 -17.33
C TRP A 259 -2.14 6.32 -17.41
N ASN A 260 -1.75 7.13 -18.40
CA ASN A 260 -2.32 8.47 -18.66
C ASN A 260 -3.85 8.50 -18.68
N TYR A 261 -4.49 7.51 -19.30
CA TYR A 261 -5.96 7.47 -19.38
C TYR A 261 -6.62 7.24 -18.01
N ASN A 262 -6.02 6.46 -17.11
CA ASN A 262 -6.57 6.26 -15.77
C ASN A 262 -6.39 7.49 -14.88
N TYR A 263 -5.24 8.18 -14.99
CA TYR A 263 -5.04 9.48 -14.34
C TYR A 263 -6.07 10.50 -14.83
N GLY A 264 -6.34 10.50 -16.13
CA GLY A 264 -7.35 11.34 -16.76
C GLY A 264 -8.78 11.01 -16.31
N LEU A 265 -9.16 9.74 -16.28
CA LEU A 265 -10.48 9.31 -15.80
C LEU A 265 -10.68 9.63 -14.31
N PHE A 266 -9.65 9.42 -13.48
CA PHE A 266 -9.69 9.80 -12.08
C PHE A 266 -9.80 11.33 -11.91
N GLN A 267 -9.09 12.11 -12.72
CA GLN A 267 -9.25 13.57 -12.75
C GLN A 267 -10.68 13.99 -13.11
N GLN A 268 -11.32 13.32 -14.07
CA GLN A 268 -12.72 13.61 -14.43
C GLN A 268 -13.67 13.27 -13.27
N PHE A 269 -13.42 12.15 -12.58
CA PHE A 269 -14.14 11.84 -11.34
C PHE A 269 -13.97 12.96 -10.30
N LEU A 270 -12.75 13.41 -10.03
CA LEU A 270 -12.49 14.51 -9.08
C LEU A 270 -13.22 15.78 -9.47
N LEU A 271 -13.20 16.13 -10.77
CA LEU A 271 -13.93 17.29 -11.29
C LEU A 271 -15.43 17.16 -11.05
N SER A 272 -16.02 15.97 -11.25
CA SER A 272 -17.44 15.70 -10.95
C SER A 272 -17.78 15.88 -9.47
N ARG A 273 -16.80 15.75 -8.57
CA ARG A 273 -16.92 15.97 -7.12
C ARG A 273 -16.57 17.41 -6.70
N GLY A 274 -16.31 18.30 -7.65
CA GLY A 274 -15.94 19.69 -7.41
C GLY A 274 -14.47 19.90 -7.02
N ILE A 275 -13.62 18.90 -7.23
CA ILE A 275 -12.18 18.94 -6.94
C ILE A 275 -11.43 19.16 -8.26
N ARG A 276 -10.85 20.35 -8.42
CA ARG A 276 -10.08 20.70 -9.63
C ARG A 276 -8.61 20.42 -9.41
N VAL A 277 -8.07 19.46 -10.18
CA VAL A 277 -6.65 19.11 -10.20
C VAL A 277 -6.25 18.78 -11.63
N ASP A 278 -4.96 18.94 -11.94
CA ASP A 278 -4.38 18.60 -13.24
C ASP A 278 -3.39 17.45 -13.08
N LEU A 279 -3.91 16.23 -13.08
CA LEU A 279 -3.17 14.98 -12.95
C LEU A 279 -2.49 14.56 -14.25
N ILE A 280 -2.92 15.11 -15.39
CA ILE A 280 -2.26 14.86 -16.68
C ILE A 280 -0.90 15.57 -16.69
N ASN A 281 -0.85 16.85 -16.35
CA ASN A 281 0.42 17.57 -16.31
C ASN A 281 1.18 17.38 -14.99
N ASN A 282 0.50 17.01 -13.91
CA ASN A 282 1.10 16.83 -12.58
C ASN A 282 0.68 15.50 -11.93
N PRO A 283 1.09 14.34 -12.50
CA PRO A 283 0.67 13.03 -12.00
C PRO A 283 1.11 12.77 -10.56
N ASN A 284 2.20 13.41 -10.11
CA ASN A 284 2.69 13.25 -8.75
C ASN A 284 1.72 13.80 -7.67
N LEU A 285 0.74 14.62 -8.05
CA LEU A 285 -0.34 15.07 -7.15
C LEU A 285 -1.12 13.92 -6.52
N VAL A 286 -1.15 12.74 -7.16
CA VAL A 286 -1.80 11.55 -6.59
C VAL A 286 -1.25 11.21 -5.20
N VAL A 287 0.05 11.41 -4.94
CA VAL A 287 0.67 11.10 -3.64
C VAL A 287 1.10 12.33 -2.86
N THR A 288 1.09 13.54 -3.44
CA THR A 288 1.47 14.76 -2.69
C THR A 288 0.28 15.58 -2.22
N LYS A 289 -0.91 15.43 -2.82
CA LYS A 289 -2.09 16.20 -2.44
C LYS A 289 -2.80 15.57 -1.25
N MET A 290 -3.08 16.39 -0.23
CA MET A 290 -3.70 15.99 1.04
C MET A 290 -5.09 16.64 1.28
N ASP A 291 -5.60 17.42 0.34
CA ASP A 291 -6.84 18.22 0.41
C ASP A 291 -7.73 18.10 -0.86
N PRO A 292 -8.33 16.94 -1.17
CA PRO A 292 -8.34 15.72 -0.37
C PRO A 292 -7.12 14.81 -0.61
N PRO A 293 -6.87 13.85 0.28
CA PRO A 293 -5.80 12.86 0.17
C PRO A 293 -6.00 11.95 -1.06
N LEU A 294 -5.33 12.29 -2.16
CA LEU A 294 -5.59 11.66 -3.45
C LEU A 294 -5.12 10.21 -3.55
N ALA A 295 -4.13 9.78 -2.78
CA ALA A 295 -3.60 8.42 -2.89
C ALA A 295 -4.65 7.39 -2.47
N MET A 296 -5.31 7.62 -1.33
CA MET A 296 -6.41 6.78 -0.85
C MET A 296 -7.66 6.95 -1.72
N LEU A 297 -7.96 8.19 -2.15
CA LEU A 297 -9.14 8.46 -2.99
C LEU A 297 -9.04 7.83 -4.38
N ALA A 298 -7.86 7.83 -5.01
CA ALA A 298 -7.59 7.14 -6.27
C ALA A 298 -7.72 5.62 -6.12
N SER A 299 -7.24 5.10 -5.00
CA SER A 299 -7.26 3.67 -4.70
C SER A 299 -8.68 3.16 -4.50
N LEU A 300 -9.50 3.87 -3.72
CA LEU A 300 -10.92 3.57 -3.58
C LEU A 300 -11.68 3.81 -4.88
N TRP A 301 -11.40 4.89 -5.61
CA TRP A 301 -12.01 5.11 -6.92
C TRP A 301 -11.77 3.92 -7.86
N PHE A 302 -10.54 3.40 -7.92
CA PHE A 302 -10.21 2.24 -8.74
C PHE A 302 -10.97 0.99 -8.28
N TYR A 303 -11.04 0.75 -6.97
CA TYR A 303 -11.75 -0.39 -6.39
C TYR A 303 -13.27 -0.35 -6.64
N MET A 304 -13.86 0.86 -6.59
CA MET A 304 -15.31 1.10 -6.71
C MET A 304 -15.79 1.30 -8.16
N THR A 305 -14.89 1.57 -9.11
CA THR A 305 -15.28 1.95 -10.48
C THR A 305 -15.21 0.76 -11.44
N PRO A 306 -16.32 0.38 -12.11
CA PRO A 306 -16.27 -0.65 -13.14
C PRO A 306 -15.47 -0.19 -14.35
N GLN A 307 -14.70 -1.11 -14.93
CA GLN A 307 -13.94 -0.90 -16.17
C GLN A 307 -14.35 -1.97 -17.19
N PRO A 308 -15.40 -1.71 -18.00
CA PRO A 308 -15.95 -2.70 -18.91
C PRO A 308 -14.89 -3.43 -19.74
N PRO A 309 -14.98 -4.77 -19.87
CA PRO A 309 -16.08 -5.63 -19.42
C PRO A 309 -16.02 -6.01 -17.93
N LYS A 310 -15.04 -5.53 -17.17
CA LYS A 310 -14.84 -5.88 -15.76
C LYS A 310 -15.80 -5.08 -14.87
N PRO A 311 -16.56 -5.73 -13.97
CA PRO A 311 -17.29 -5.01 -12.92
C PRO A 311 -16.31 -4.37 -11.93
N SER A 312 -16.84 -3.56 -11.01
CA SER A 312 -16.02 -3.06 -9.90
C SER A 312 -15.61 -4.20 -8.96
N MET A 313 -14.49 -4.03 -8.26
CA MET A 313 -14.03 -5.02 -7.28
C MET A 313 -15.01 -5.12 -6.11
N HIS A 314 -15.53 -3.97 -5.67
CA HIS A 314 -16.64 -3.86 -4.71
C HIS A 314 -17.80 -4.78 -5.07
N SER A 315 -18.35 -4.64 -6.28
CA SER A 315 -19.50 -5.44 -6.74
C SER A 315 -19.25 -6.94 -6.66
N ILE A 316 -18.04 -7.40 -6.96
CA ILE A 316 -17.67 -8.82 -6.85
C ILE A 316 -17.71 -9.25 -5.38
N VAL A 317 -17.12 -8.48 -4.48
CA VAL A 317 -17.01 -8.83 -3.05
C VAL A 317 -18.37 -8.83 -2.36
N ILE A 318 -19.25 -7.89 -2.71
CA ILE A 318 -20.61 -7.82 -2.15
C ILE A 318 -21.62 -8.72 -2.87
N GLY A 319 -21.23 -9.37 -3.97
CA GLY A 319 -22.07 -10.32 -4.71
C GLY A 319 -23.17 -9.68 -5.57
N ARG A 320 -22.85 -8.58 -6.28
CA ARG A 320 -23.75 -7.86 -7.18
C ARG A 320 -23.50 -8.20 -8.66
#